data_AF-A0A1B8BX44-F1
#
_entry.id   AF-A0A1B8BX44-F1
#
_cell.length_a   1.000
_cell.length_b   1.000
_cell.length_c   1.000
_cell.angle_alpha   90.00
_cell.angle_beta   90.00
_cell.angle_gamma   90.00
#
_symmetry.space_group_name_H-M   'P 1'
#
loop_
_entity.id
_entity.type
_entity.pdbx_description
1 polymer ?
#
loop_
_entity_poly.entity_id
_entity_poly.type
_entity_poly.pdbx_seq_one_letter_code
_entity_poly.pdbx_strand_id
1 'polypeptide(L)'
;MRPKLVGRERELDSASRAIESFQDHGKTSIALSGIGGIGKTATMLNIAHQELDRRNIFYVQGNDKASLDHAYPQIARSIGPEYLMKEFQGKDLQEAWRNASLEEKIERFKAWLEDAENKKSLFLFDDVDGVQ
;
A
#
# COMPACT_ATOMS: atom_id res chain seq x y z
N MET A 1 -22.78 7.94 0.08
CA MET A 1 -22.59 8.14 -1.38
C MET A 1 -21.30 8.90 -1.56
N ARG A 2 -20.27 8.32 -2.20
CA ARG A 2 -19.02 9.07 -2.48
C ARG A 2 -19.25 9.96 -3.70
N PRO A 3 -18.75 11.21 -3.71
CA PRO A 3 -18.87 12.06 -4.88
C PRO A 3 -18.15 11.42 -6.07
N LYS A 4 -18.84 11.36 -7.22
CA LYS A 4 -18.24 10.91 -8.48
C LYS A 4 -17.27 12.00 -8.94
N LEU A 5 -16.00 11.64 -9.16
CA LEU A 5 -15.05 12.53 -9.81
C LEU A 5 -15.50 12.77 -11.26
N VAL A 6 -15.49 14.02 -11.69
CA VAL A 6 -15.85 14.43 -13.05
C VAL A 6 -14.64 15.06 -13.70
N GLY A 7 -14.37 14.74 -14.97
CA GLY A 7 -13.26 15.34 -15.72
C GLY A 7 -11.89 14.74 -15.37
N ARG A 8 -11.86 13.52 -14.84
CA ARG A 8 -10.65 12.77 -14.47
C ARG A 8 -10.52 11.43 -15.20
N GLU A 9 -11.36 11.21 -16.20
CA GLU A 9 -11.47 9.94 -16.90
C GLU A 9 -10.13 9.57 -17.56
N ARG A 10 -9.44 10.56 -18.14
CA ARG A 10 -8.14 10.34 -18.78
C ARG A 10 -7.05 9.94 -17.79
N GLU A 11 -6.99 10.58 -16.63
CA GLU A 11 -6.00 10.29 -15.59
C GLU A 11 -6.25 8.93 -14.96
N LEU A 12 -7.52 8.60 -14.70
CA LEU A 12 -7.91 7.28 -14.20
C LEU A 12 -7.54 6.19 -15.22
N ASP A 13 -7.91 6.34 -16.49
CA ASP A 13 -7.58 5.39 -17.55
C ASP A 13 -6.06 5.21 -17.71
N SER A 14 -5.30 6.30 -17.63
CA SER A 14 -3.84 6.26 -17.75
C SER A 14 -3.20 5.54 -16.55
N ALA A 15 -3.67 5.82 -15.33
CA ALA A 15 -3.18 5.15 -14.13
C ALA A 15 -3.54 3.65 -14.14
N SER A 16 -4.76 3.29 -14.51
CA SER A 16 -5.19 1.88 -14.62
C SER A 16 -4.35 1.13 -15.64
N ARG A 17 -4.13 1.69 -16.84
CA ARG A 17 -3.27 1.07 -17.86
C ARG A 17 -1.85 0.89 -17.39
N ALA A 18 -1.28 1.89 -16.71
CA ALA A 18 0.03 1.78 -16.11
C ALA A 18 0.07 0.63 -15.09
N ILE A 19 -0.86 0.60 -14.13
CA ILE A 19 -0.96 -0.44 -13.11
C ILE A 19 -1.09 -1.86 -13.72
N GLU A 20 -1.75 -1.99 -14.87
CA GLU A 20 -1.90 -3.26 -15.58
C GLU A 20 -0.66 -3.64 -16.40
N SER A 21 -0.03 -2.70 -17.10
CA SER A 21 1.13 -2.97 -17.96
C SER A 21 2.38 -3.41 -17.21
N PHE A 22 2.51 -3.03 -15.94
CA PHE A 22 3.72 -3.27 -15.16
C PHE A 22 3.73 -4.57 -14.36
N GLN A 23 2.68 -5.40 -14.50
CA GLN A 23 2.59 -6.68 -13.79
C GLN A 23 3.68 -7.68 -14.18
N ASP A 24 4.37 -7.46 -15.30
CA ASP A 24 5.40 -8.36 -15.82
C ASP A 24 6.85 -7.84 -15.66
N HIS A 25 7.08 -6.60 -15.19
CA HIS A 25 8.39 -5.91 -15.33
C HIS A 25 9.00 -5.31 -14.05
N GLY A 26 8.57 -5.72 -12.85
CA GLY A 26 9.22 -5.34 -11.59
C GLY A 26 8.54 -4.19 -10.85
N LYS A 27 9.31 -3.39 -10.08
CA LYS A 27 8.76 -2.29 -9.27
C LYS A 27 8.50 -1.06 -10.15
N THR A 28 7.32 -0.45 -10.06
CA THR A 28 6.98 0.78 -10.79
C THR A 28 6.34 1.81 -9.87
N SER A 29 6.71 3.07 -10.07
CA SER A 29 6.19 4.22 -9.34
C SER A 29 5.47 5.17 -10.28
N ILE A 30 4.25 5.57 -9.92
CA ILE A 30 3.45 6.56 -10.65
C ILE A 30 3.29 7.78 -9.74
N ALA A 31 3.64 8.95 -10.25
CA ALA A 31 3.46 10.20 -9.53
C ALA A 31 2.22 10.95 -10.04
N LEU A 32 1.33 11.33 -9.12
CA LEU A 32 0.24 12.26 -9.40
C LEU A 32 0.68 13.65 -8.93
N SER A 33 0.97 14.55 -9.86
CA SER A 33 1.40 15.92 -9.56
C SER A 33 0.36 16.96 -9.98
N GLY A 34 0.41 18.15 -9.39
CA GLY A 34 -0.53 19.24 -9.67
C GLY A 34 -0.76 20.17 -8.49
N ILE A 35 -1.50 21.24 -8.74
CA ILE A 35 -1.74 22.32 -7.76
C ILE A 35 -2.60 21.83 -6.58
N GLY A 36 -2.50 22.50 -5.43
CA GLY A 36 -3.38 22.27 -4.28
C GLY A 36 -4.86 22.39 -4.66
N GLY A 37 -5.71 21.55 -4.07
CA GLY A 37 -7.16 21.56 -4.33
C GLY A 37 -7.61 20.94 -5.67
N ILE A 38 -6.68 20.53 -6.53
CA ILE A 38 -7.01 19.95 -7.85
C ILE A 38 -7.61 18.53 -7.73
N GLY A 39 -7.56 17.91 -6.55
CA GLY A 39 -8.18 16.61 -6.27
C GLY A 39 -7.26 15.39 -6.43
N LYS A 40 -5.93 15.56 -6.31
CA LYS A 40 -4.94 14.45 -6.42
C LYS A 40 -5.26 13.28 -5.47
N THR A 41 -5.41 13.57 -4.18
CA THR A 41 -5.78 12.58 -3.15
C THR A 41 -7.09 11.87 -3.51
N ALA A 42 -8.10 12.62 -3.98
CA ALA A 42 -9.38 12.04 -4.37
C ALA A 42 -9.23 11.09 -5.57
N THR A 43 -8.44 11.47 -6.57
CA THR A 43 -8.11 10.59 -7.72
C THR A 43 -7.37 9.34 -7.25
N MET A 44 -6.37 9.48 -6.38
CA MET A 44 -5.59 8.37 -5.86
C MET A 44 -6.47 7.36 -5.09
N LEU A 45 -7.37 7.85 -4.23
CA LEU A 45 -8.31 7.01 -3.49
C LEU A 45 -9.34 6.32 -4.41
N ASN A 46 -9.71 6.95 -5.53
CA ASN A 46 -10.59 6.33 -6.51
C ASN A 46 -9.90 5.17 -7.24
N ILE A 47 -8.62 5.35 -7.61
CA ILE A 47 -7.79 4.27 -8.19
C ILE A 47 -7.68 3.10 -7.20
N ALA A 48 -7.38 3.37 -5.93
CA ALA A 48 -7.34 2.32 -4.92
C ALA A 48 -8.68 1.57 -4.83
N HIS A 49 -9.80 2.30 -4.83
CA HIS A 49 -11.11 1.67 -4.74
C HIS A 49 -11.41 0.71 -5.90
N GLN A 50 -10.98 1.06 -7.12
CA GLN A 50 -11.15 0.19 -8.30
C GLN A 50 -10.32 -1.10 -8.23
N GLU A 51 -9.27 -1.12 -7.41
CA GLU A 51 -8.33 -2.24 -7.30
C GLU A 51 -8.51 -3.09 -6.03
N LEU A 52 -9.41 -2.70 -5.11
CA LEU A 52 -9.58 -3.35 -3.80
C LEU A 52 -9.83 -4.86 -3.89
N ASP A 53 -10.58 -5.31 -4.90
CA ASP A 53 -10.91 -6.72 -5.07
C ASP A 53 -9.82 -7.52 -5.83
N ARG A 54 -8.77 -6.85 -6.30
CA ARG A 54 -7.74 -7.44 -7.18
C ARG A 54 -6.37 -7.60 -6.50
N ARG A 55 -6.08 -6.78 -5.48
CA ARG A 55 -4.74 -6.71 -4.86
C ARG A 55 -4.78 -6.11 -3.46
N ASN A 56 -3.69 -6.34 -2.71
CA ASN A 56 -3.46 -5.64 -1.45
C ASN A 56 -3.13 -4.17 -1.69
N ILE A 57 -3.75 -3.29 -0.91
CA ILE A 57 -3.62 -1.84 -1.05
C ILE A 57 -3.17 -1.24 0.28
N PHE A 58 -2.06 -0.51 0.24
CA PHE A 58 -1.46 0.14 1.39
C PHE A 58 -1.50 1.64 1.19
N TYR A 59 -2.19 2.34 2.09
CA TYR A 59 -2.22 3.80 2.09
C TYR A 59 -1.28 4.32 3.17
N VAL A 60 -0.33 5.15 2.75
CA VAL A 60 0.72 5.73 3.58
C VAL A 60 0.66 7.25 3.40
N GLN A 61 0.48 7.96 4.51
CA GLN A 61 0.48 9.41 4.50
C GLN A 61 1.92 9.91 4.75
N GLY A 62 2.51 10.58 3.77
CA GLY A 62 3.89 11.06 3.78
C GLY A 62 4.04 12.42 4.42
N ASN A 63 3.65 12.59 5.69
CA ASN A 63 3.76 13.88 6.37
C ASN A 63 5.23 14.24 6.75
N ASP A 64 6.12 13.25 6.88
CA ASP A 64 7.57 13.40 7.11
C ASP A 64 8.33 12.09 6.78
N LYS A 65 9.67 12.11 6.75
CA LYS A 65 10.49 10.89 6.51
C LYS A 65 10.27 9.85 7.61
N ALA A 66 10.00 10.31 8.84
CA ALA A 66 9.62 9.43 9.93
C ALA A 66 8.32 8.67 9.60
N SER A 67 7.40 9.24 8.82
CA SER A 67 6.11 8.65 8.49
C SER A 67 6.24 7.34 7.72
N LEU A 68 7.27 7.18 6.88
CA LEU A 68 7.54 5.90 6.22
C LEU A 68 8.02 4.84 7.21
N ASP A 69 9.00 5.19 8.05
CA ASP A 69 9.53 4.28 9.07
C ASP A 69 8.48 3.91 10.12
N HIS A 70 7.50 4.79 10.38
CA HIS A 70 6.35 4.52 11.24
C HIS A 70 5.22 3.75 10.52
N ALA A 71 5.09 3.90 9.20
CA ALA A 71 4.05 3.22 8.42
C ALA A 71 4.27 1.71 8.34
N TYR A 72 5.51 1.25 8.15
CA TYR A 72 5.83 -0.19 8.14
C TYR A 72 5.34 -0.93 9.40
N PRO A 73 5.65 -0.48 10.63
CA PRO A 73 5.06 -0.98 11.87
C PRO A 73 3.54 -1.04 11.87
N GLN A 74 2.88 0.01 11.40
CA GLN A 74 1.42 0.13 11.44
C GLN A 74 0.77 -0.85 10.47
N ILE A 75 1.32 -0.96 9.26
CA ILE A 75 0.86 -1.89 8.23
C ILE A 75 1.12 -3.33 8.68
N ALA A 76 2.31 -3.64 9.21
CA ALA A 76 2.60 -4.98 9.70
C ALA A 76 1.61 -5.42 10.79
N ARG A 77 1.18 -4.50 11.67
CA ARG A 77 0.20 -4.78 12.73
C ARG A 77 -1.23 -4.93 12.23
N SER A 78 -1.59 -4.33 11.09
CA SER A 78 -2.94 -4.45 10.53
C SER A 78 -3.14 -5.75 9.75
N ILE A 79 -2.05 -6.41 9.36
CA ILE A 79 -2.08 -7.72 8.73
C ILE A 79 -2.10 -8.80 9.82
N GLY A 80 -2.95 -9.80 9.64
CA GLY A 80 -3.12 -10.88 10.61
C GLY A 80 -1.86 -11.75 10.77
N PRO A 81 -1.54 -12.22 12.00
CA PRO A 81 -0.43 -13.14 12.26
C PRO A 81 -0.41 -14.38 11.36
N GLU A 82 -1.58 -14.86 10.96
CA GLU A 82 -1.77 -16.00 10.06
C GLU A 82 -1.15 -15.79 8.67
N TYR A 83 -1.09 -14.54 8.20
CA TYR A 83 -0.46 -14.21 6.92
C TYR A 83 1.03 -13.96 7.05
N LEU A 84 1.47 -13.42 8.20
CA LEU A 84 2.87 -13.04 8.43
C LEU A 84 3.72 -14.13 9.08
N MET A 85 3.10 -15.19 9.60
CA MET A 85 3.77 -16.30 10.29
C MET A 85 3.33 -17.66 9.73
N LYS A 86 3.22 -17.77 8.40
CA LYS A 86 2.80 -19.01 7.70
C LYS A 86 3.69 -20.21 8.06
N GLU A 87 4.93 -19.96 8.45
CA GLU A 87 5.91 -20.96 8.88
C GLU A 87 5.69 -21.51 10.30
N PHE A 88 4.85 -20.85 11.13
CA PHE A 88 4.55 -21.25 12.51
C PHE A 88 3.33 -22.17 12.61
N GLN A 89 3.18 -23.12 11.68
CA GLN A 89 2.06 -24.06 11.69
C GLN A 89 1.97 -24.85 13.00
N GLY A 90 0.78 -24.91 13.60
CA GLY A 90 0.51 -25.68 14.82
C GLY A 90 0.98 -25.01 16.12
N LYS A 91 1.45 -23.76 16.09
CA LYS A 91 1.78 -22.96 17.28
C LYS A 91 0.72 -21.89 17.53
N ASP A 92 0.72 -21.32 18.73
CA ASP A 92 -0.08 -20.12 19.02
C ASP A 92 0.53 -18.91 18.28
N LEU A 93 -0.03 -18.63 17.10
CA LEU A 93 0.40 -17.53 16.24
C LEU A 93 0.18 -16.17 16.90
N GLN A 94 -0.89 -16.02 17.69
CA GLN A 94 -1.23 -14.76 18.34
C GLN A 94 -0.23 -14.45 19.45
N GLU A 95 0.12 -15.45 20.27
CA GLU A 95 1.14 -15.29 21.29
C GLU A 95 2.52 -15.03 20.68
N ALA A 96 2.91 -15.80 19.66
CA ALA A 96 4.20 -15.63 18.99
C ALA A 96 4.30 -14.24 18.35
N TRP A 97 3.24 -13.77 17.68
CA TRP A 97 3.20 -12.43 17.10
C TRP A 97 3.20 -11.34 18.15
N ARG A 98 2.45 -11.49 19.24
CA ARG A 98 2.43 -10.52 20.34
C ARG A 98 3.82 -10.32 20.93
N ASN A 99 4.57 -11.41 21.10
CA ASN A 99 5.90 -11.42 21.71
C ASN A 99 7.02 -11.04 20.74
N ALA A 100 6.78 -11.04 19.42
CA ALA A 100 7.76 -10.62 18.42
C ALA A 100 8.10 -9.12 18.55
N SER A 101 9.38 -8.81 18.37
CA SER A 101 9.90 -7.43 18.36
C SER A 101 9.33 -6.64 17.18
N LEU A 102 9.46 -5.31 17.23
CA LEU A 102 8.98 -4.48 16.13
C LEU A 102 9.76 -4.76 14.82
N GLU A 103 11.07 -4.91 14.92
CA GLU A 103 11.94 -5.23 13.78
C GLU A 103 11.56 -6.57 13.14
N GLU A 104 11.30 -7.58 13.97
CA GLU A 104 10.83 -8.89 13.53
C GLU A 104 9.49 -8.83 12.79
N LYS A 105 8.59 -7.93 13.19
CA LYS A 105 7.31 -7.71 12.51
C LYS A 105 7.49 -7.02 11.16
N ILE A 106 8.38 -6.04 11.10
CA ILE A 106 8.73 -5.32 9.86
C ILE A 106 9.38 -6.28 8.86
N GLU A 107 10.37 -7.07 9.28
CA GLU A 107 11.04 -8.01 8.39
C GLU A 107 10.08 -9.10 7.87
N ARG A 108 9.16 -9.59 8.71
CA ARG A 108 8.10 -10.50 8.25
C ARG A 108 7.17 -9.85 7.24
N PHE A 109 6.77 -8.60 7.45
CA PHE A 109 5.98 -7.86 6.47
C PHE A 109 6.73 -7.70 5.15
N LYS A 110 8.02 -7.35 5.17
CA LYS A 110 8.85 -7.25 3.96
C LYS A 110 8.96 -8.59 3.24
N ALA A 111 9.20 -9.68 3.97
CA ALA A 111 9.24 -11.02 3.39
C ALA A 111 7.90 -11.39 2.75
N TRP A 112 6.79 -11.12 3.45
CA TRP A 112 5.44 -11.32 2.93
C TRP A 112 5.20 -10.53 1.64
N LEU A 113 5.67 -9.28 1.51
CA LEU A 113 5.54 -8.51 0.27
C LEU A 113 6.24 -9.14 -0.94
N GLU A 114 7.31 -9.89 -0.71
CA GLU A 114 8.05 -10.57 -1.77
C GLU A 114 7.38 -11.92 -2.17
N ASP A 115 6.37 -12.39 -1.42
CA ASP A 115 5.56 -13.55 -1.80
C ASP A 115 4.87 -13.32 -3.15
N ALA A 116 4.74 -14.38 -3.95
CA ALA A 116 4.12 -14.32 -5.27
C ALA A 116 2.68 -13.75 -5.24
N GLU A 117 1.95 -13.98 -4.15
CA GLU A 117 0.59 -13.45 -3.95
C GLU A 117 0.57 -11.91 -3.78
N ASN A 118 1.68 -11.31 -3.33
CA ASN A 118 1.79 -9.89 -2.97
C ASN A 118 2.55 -9.05 -4.00
N LYS A 119 3.11 -9.68 -5.04
CA LYS A 119 3.85 -8.99 -6.11
C LYS A 119 3.07 -7.86 -6.80
N LYS A 120 1.73 -7.89 -6.72
CA LYS A 120 0.84 -6.91 -7.35
C LYS A 120 0.31 -5.87 -6.37
N SER A 121 0.80 -5.85 -5.13
CA SER A 121 0.37 -4.89 -4.10
C SER A 121 0.59 -3.45 -4.57
N LEU A 122 -0.34 -2.57 -4.19
CA LEU A 122 -0.28 -1.15 -4.53
C LEU A 122 0.01 -0.33 -3.26
N PHE A 123 1.05 0.48 -3.31
CA PHE A 123 1.39 1.44 -2.26
C PHE A 123 1.01 2.85 -2.72
N LEU A 124 0.14 3.50 -1.95
CA LEU A 124 -0.30 4.87 -2.15
C LEU A 124 0.44 5.73 -1.15
N PHE A 125 1.33 6.58 -1.63
CA PHE A 125 2.00 7.57 -0.81
C PHE A 125 1.38 8.93 -1.09
N ASP A 126 0.59 9.45 -0.14
CA ASP A 126 0.01 10.80 -0.26
C ASP A 126 0.93 11.85 0.37
N ASP A 127 0.87 13.07 -0.15
CA ASP A 127 1.55 14.27 0.38
C ASP A 127 3.08 14.16 0.52
N VAL A 128 3.73 13.32 -0.29
CA VAL A 128 5.18 13.06 -0.22
C VAL A 128 6.02 14.33 -0.43
N ASP A 129 5.49 15.33 -1.15
CA ASP A 129 6.16 16.61 -1.37
C ASP A 129 6.31 17.44 -0.07
N GLY A 130 5.57 17.09 0.99
CA GLY A 130 5.72 17.68 2.33
C GLY A 130 6.93 17.14 3.11
N VAL A 131 7.55 16.05 2.64
CA VAL A 131 8.76 15.47 3.22
C VAL A 131 9.99 16.29 2.76
N GLN A 132 10.41 17.25 3.58
CA GLN A 132 11.69 17.95 3.45
C GLN A 132 12.73 17.44 4.45
#